data_AF-A0A158PK38-F1
#
_entry.id   AF-A0A158PK38-F1
#
_cell.length_a   1.000
_cell.length_b   1.000
_cell.length_c   1.000
_cell.angle_alpha   90.00
_cell.angle_beta   90.00
_cell.angle_gamma   90.00
#
_symmetry.space_group_name_H-M   'P 1'
#
loop_
_entity.id
_entity.type
_entity.pdbx_description
1 polymer ?
#
loop_
_entity_poly.entity_id
_entity_poly.type
_entity_poly.pdbx_seq_one_letter_code
_entity_poly.pdbx_strand_id
1 'polypeptide(L)'
;MWRNCVVDQLEQIFKYCAALEELPHSFDETLIDNLVDKVDFKDCRLNDFVKKSFSSINFETDASVTISLLIRLYSKYCQSLSDGGMNIARQLERTEVLLQQNRPAKVLSDLFALYTSCYRFRQKGEWKSVILWSVSFLPNEGVSIFIRRQISDFLCLTKDNEEVQLFLLTVVELFSRTDSTHVRNDAARVLMHFADHLSGDQIRVIISTVQSIGMAGDVVYGLAAKVQPDMELVGDLSPSKWKDESARCQLIIKHLQQSTRCHDVDLLASVFLSPCMKLGWFVDVIELLDDKALREYLPGVHQILMDRRRSPLSDLQLMLSKLSARLTLSEISAVLDCCFSRLLESPSLIEAVCKVHGADCLSHAAMTVIRDRLAVEVHKVLCCFILAGFLNIEPGNEAEVSFLKYDLGNWVPQFHTTKNINCSRPRKANFQTRKPIYKG
;
A
#
# COMPACT_ATOMS: atom_id res chain seq x y z
N MET A 1 -18.17 -34.31 -21.70
CA MET A 1 -17.61 -35.38 -20.83
C MET A 1 -16.90 -34.84 -19.59
N TRP A 2 -16.10 -33.76 -19.68
CA TRP A 2 -15.42 -33.14 -18.52
C TRP A 2 -16.33 -32.50 -17.45
N ARG A 3 -17.56 -32.11 -17.80
CA ARG A 3 -18.50 -31.42 -16.89
C ARG A 3 -19.09 -32.30 -15.78
N ASN A 4 -19.25 -33.61 -16.01
CA ASN A 4 -19.70 -34.54 -14.97
C ASN A 4 -18.67 -34.67 -13.83
N CYS A 5 -17.39 -34.46 -14.14
CA CYS A 5 -16.29 -34.70 -13.20
C CYS A 5 -16.20 -33.62 -12.10
N VAL A 6 -16.61 -32.37 -12.38
CA VAL A 6 -16.38 -31.25 -11.45
C VAL A 6 -17.29 -31.34 -10.22
N VAL A 7 -18.57 -31.64 -10.38
CA VAL A 7 -19.50 -31.80 -9.24
C VAL A 7 -19.09 -33.00 -8.39
N ASP A 8 -18.77 -34.14 -9.01
CA ASP A 8 -18.31 -35.35 -8.32
C ASP A 8 -17.01 -35.10 -7.54
N GLN A 9 -16.07 -34.34 -8.12
CA GLN A 9 -14.83 -33.93 -7.44
C GLN A 9 -15.10 -32.98 -6.27
N LEU A 10 -15.98 -31.99 -6.43
CA LEU A 10 -16.37 -31.12 -5.33
C LEU A 10 -17.01 -31.93 -4.20
N GLU A 11 -17.94 -32.84 -4.49
CA GLU A 11 -18.53 -33.72 -3.47
C GLU A 11 -17.48 -34.51 -2.69
N GLN A 12 -16.45 -35.02 -3.37
CA GLN A 12 -15.34 -35.70 -2.68
C GLN A 12 -14.56 -34.75 -1.79
N ILE A 13 -14.22 -33.54 -2.28
CA ILE A 13 -13.51 -32.52 -1.49
C ILE A 13 -14.32 -32.14 -0.24
N PHE A 14 -15.62 -31.91 -0.38
CA PHE A 14 -16.51 -31.61 0.75
C PHE A 14 -16.52 -32.74 1.80
N LYS A 15 -16.53 -34.01 1.38
CA LYS A 15 -16.43 -35.16 2.30
C LYS A 15 -15.09 -35.20 3.03
N TYR A 16 -13.99 -34.89 2.36
CA TYR A 16 -12.66 -34.84 3.00
C TYR A 16 -12.54 -33.66 3.98
N CYS A 17 -13.15 -32.51 3.67
CA CYS A 17 -13.09 -31.32 4.51
C CYS A 17 -14.11 -31.31 5.67
N ALA A 18 -15.06 -32.25 5.69
CA ALA A 18 -16.21 -32.23 6.60
C ALA A 18 -15.87 -32.16 8.09
N ALA A 19 -14.68 -32.62 8.49
CA ALA A 19 -14.21 -32.62 9.87
C ALA A 19 -13.04 -31.64 10.13
N LEU A 20 -12.65 -30.82 9.14
CA LEU A 20 -11.48 -29.94 9.23
C LEU A 20 -11.86 -28.52 9.68
N GLU A 21 -11.42 -28.12 10.86
CA GLU A 21 -11.51 -26.72 11.32
C GLU A 21 -10.44 -25.85 10.67
N GLU A 22 -9.25 -26.38 10.43
CA GLU A 22 -8.18 -25.69 9.70
C GLU A 22 -7.56 -26.62 8.67
N LEU A 23 -7.02 -26.03 7.59
CA LEU A 23 -6.26 -26.80 6.61
C LEU A 23 -4.91 -27.22 7.23
N PRO A 24 -4.41 -28.43 6.91
CA PRO A 24 -3.09 -28.85 7.36
C PRO A 24 -2.02 -27.85 6.91
N HIS A 25 -1.01 -27.56 7.74
CA HIS A 25 0.07 -26.62 7.40
C HIS A 25 0.88 -27.00 6.15
N SER A 26 0.80 -28.27 5.72
CA SER A 26 1.40 -28.76 4.47
C SER A 26 0.57 -28.46 3.22
N PHE A 27 -0.63 -27.92 3.39
CA PHE A 27 -1.57 -27.64 2.30
C PHE A 27 -1.43 -26.19 1.83
N ASP A 28 -1.26 -26.01 0.53
CA ASP A 28 -1.19 -24.70 -0.10
C ASP A 28 -2.59 -24.11 -0.25
N GLU A 29 -2.93 -23.11 0.57
CA GLU A 29 -4.24 -22.43 0.55
C GLU A 29 -4.57 -21.82 -0.82
N THR A 30 -3.56 -21.47 -1.62
CA THR A 30 -3.77 -20.90 -2.96
C THR A 30 -4.40 -21.89 -3.92
N LEU A 31 -4.35 -23.20 -3.63
CA LEU A 31 -5.03 -24.22 -4.43
C LEU A 31 -6.55 -24.12 -4.35
N ILE A 32 -7.10 -23.71 -3.20
CA ILE A 32 -8.55 -23.48 -3.06
C ILE A 32 -8.95 -22.24 -3.83
N ASP A 33 -8.17 -21.16 -3.73
CA ASP A 33 -8.42 -19.94 -4.51
C ASP A 33 -8.40 -20.25 -6.02
N ASN A 34 -7.37 -20.98 -6.48
CA ASN A 34 -7.25 -21.43 -7.86
C ASN A 34 -8.41 -22.35 -8.31
N LEU A 35 -8.90 -23.22 -7.42
CA LEU A 35 -10.05 -24.07 -7.69
C LEU A 35 -11.30 -23.20 -7.89
N VAL A 36 -11.60 -22.32 -6.91
CA VAL A 36 -12.76 -21.43 -6.97
C VAL A 36 -12.69 -20.56 -8.22
N ASP A 37 -11.53 -20.01 -8.58
CA ASP A 37 -11.34 -19.17 -9.76
C ASP A 37 -11.55 -19.91 -11.09
N LYS A 38 -11.19 -21.19 -11.17
CA LYS A 38 -11.37 -22.00 -12.38
C LYS A 38 -12.77 -22.58 -12.57
N VAL A 39 -13.61 -22.54 -11.54
CA VAL A 39 -14.99 -23.03 -11.60
C VAL A 39 -15.87 -22.07 -12.45
N ASP A 40 -16.45 -22.57 -13.54
CA ASP A 40 -17.35 -21.80 -14.43
C ASP A 40 -18.82 -22.10 -14.10
N PHE A 41 -19.57 -21.09 -13.63
CA PHE A 41 -20.98 -21.18 -13.23
C PHE A 41 -21.98 -21.13 -14.41
N LYS A 42 -21.51 -21.36 -15.64
CA LYS A 42 -22.38 -21.66 -16.80
C LYS A 42 -23.05 -23.04 -16.73
N ASP A 43 -22.56 -23.94 -15.88
CA ASP A 43 -23.13 -25.28 -15.71
C ASP A 43 -24.29 -25.28 -14.70
N CYS A 44 -25.51 -25.62 -15.16
CA CYS A 44 -26.69 -25.66 -14.30
C CYS A 44 -26.57 -26.68 -13.15
N ARG A 45 -25.84 -27.78 -13.34
CA ARG A 45 -25.69 -28.80 -12.28
C ARG A 45 -24.81 -28.33 -11.15
N LEU A 46 -23.75 -27.59 -11.47
CA LEU A 46 -22.90 -26.94 -10.49
C LEU A 46 -23.68 -25.88 -9.70
N ASN A 47 -24.51 -25.08 -10.40
CA ASN A 47 -25.36 -24.09 -9.77
C ASN A 47 -26.33 -24.77 -8.77
N ASP A 48 -26.96 -25.86 -9.17
CA ASP A 48 -27.88 -26.62 -8.33
C ASP A 48 -27.16 -27.29 -7.15
N PHE A 49 -25.97 -27.85 -7.37
CA PHE A 49 -25.13 -28.41 -6.32
C PHE A 49 -24.77 -27.36 -5.26
N VAL A 50 -24.26 -26.20 -5.67
CA VAL A 50 -23.87 -25.13 -4.74
C VAL A 50 -25.06 -24.58 -3.98
N LYS A 51 -26.20 -24.34 -4.65
CA LYS A 51 -27.45 -23.92 -3.98
C LYS A 51 -27.93 -24.93 -2.95
N LYS A 52 -27.97 -26.20 -3.33
CA LYS A 52 -28.45 -27.29 -2.47
C LYS A 52 -27.53 -27.43 -1.26
N SER A 53 -26.21 -27.46 -1.49
CA SER A 53 -25.20 -27.58 -0.43
C SER A 53 -25.27 -26.41 0.54
N PHE A 54 -25.36 -25.16 0.04
CA PHE A 54 -25.48 -23.97 0.89
C PHE A 54 -26.81 -23.95 1.65
N SER A 55 -27.88 -24.45 1.06
CA SER A 55 -29.17 -24.55 1.74
C SER A 55 -29.16 -25.63 2.84
N SER A 56 -28.41 -26.71 2.67
CA SER A 56 -28.36 -27.83 3.63
C SER A 56 -27.28 -27.70 4.71
N ILE A 57 -26.27 -26.84 4.52
CA ILE A 57 -25.18 -26.68 5.50
C ILE A 57 -25.72 -26.16 6.84
N ASN A 58 -25.12 -26.64 7.93
CA ASN A 58 -25.33 -26.15 9.28
C ASN A 58 -24.13 -25.29 9.71
N PHE A 59 -24.28 -23.97 9.58
CA PHE A 59 -23.24 -22.99 9.94
C PHE A 59 -22.84 -23.01 11.43
N GLU A 60 -23.63 -23.62 12.31
CA GLU A 60 -23.28 -23.74 13.73
C GLU A 60 -22.35 -24.91 14.03
N THR A 61 -22.50 -26.02 13.31
CA THR A 61 -21.86 -27.30 13.69
C THR A 61 -20.91 -27.85 12.65
N ASP A 62 -21.08 -27.49 11.37
CA ASP A 62 -20.18 -27.95 10.32
C ASP A 62 -18.80 -27.30 10.45
N ALA A 63 -17.79 -27.98 9.91
CA ALA A 63 -16.40 -27.58 10.09
C ALA A 63 -16.01 -26.35 9.25
N SER A 64 -15.13 -25.53 9.81
CA SER A 64 -14.76 -24.21 9.25
C SER A 64 -14.22 -24.26 7.82
N VAL A 65 -13.42 -25.27 7.44
CA VAL A 65 -12.89 -25.39 6.06
C VAL A 65 -14.03 -25.64 5.06
N THR A 66 -15.00 -26.47 5.43
CA THR A 66 -16.18 -26.76 4.60
C THR A 66 -17.04 -25.51 4.43
N ILE A 67 -17.29 -24.79 5.52
CA ILE A 67 -18.04 -23.53 5.51
C ILE A 67 -17.34 -22.50 4.61
N SER A 68 -16.04 -22.27 4.81
CA SER A 68 -15.23 -21.33 4.02
C SER A 68 -15.27 -21.64 2.52
N LEU A 69 -15.05 -22.90 2.13
CA LEU A 69 -15.12 -23.33 0.73
C LEU A 69 -16.51 -23.07 0.13
N LEU A 70 -17.56 -23.39 0.87
CA LEU A 70 -18.94 -23.23 0.41
C LEU A 70 -19.35 -21.76 0.28
N ILE A 71 -18.93 -20.91 1.22
CA ILE A 71 -19.12 -19.46 1.17
C ILE A 71 -18.47 -18.88 -0.09
N ARG A 72 -17.24 -19.28 -0.41
CA ARG A 72 -16.51 -18.82 -1.61
C ARG A 72 -17.20 -19.25 -2.90
N LEU A 73 -17.59 -20.51 -3.00
CA LEU A 73 -18.32 -21.03 -4.17
C LEU A 73 -19.68 -20.34 -4.33
N TYR A 74 -20.40 -20.12 -3.23
CA TYR A 74 -21.69 -19.44 -3.26
C TYR A 74 -21.56 -17.96 -3.61
N SER A 75 -20.54 -17.26 -3.11
CA SER A 75 -20.21 -15.89 -3.52
C SER A 75 -20.00 -15.79 -5.03
N LYS A 76 -19.18 -16.68 -5.61
CA LYS A 76 -18.95 -16.72 -7.05
C LYS A 76 -20.22 -17.05 -7.85
N TYR A 77 -21.05 -17.97 -7.35
CA TYR A 77 -22.37 -18.23 -7.91
C TYR A 77 -23.23 -16.95 -7.94
N CYS A 78 -23.34 -16.22 -6.82
CA CYS A 78 -24.13 -14.99 -6.74
C CYS A 78 -23.63 -13.88 -7.67
N GLN A 79 -22.31 -13.76 -7.84
CA GLN A 79 -21.71 -12.81 -8.79
C GLN A 79 -22.05 -13.14 -10.25
N SER A 80 -22.27 -14.41 -10.59
CA SER A 80 -22.66 -14.84 -11.95
C SER A 80 -24.10 -14.49 -12.34
N LEU A 81 -24.92 -14.03 -11.37
CA LEU A 81 -26.33 -13.72 -11.61
C LEU A 81 -26.50 -12.30 -12.15
N SER A 82 -27.27 -12.18 -13.22
CA SER A 82 -27.57 -10.90 -13.86
C SER A 82 -28.54 -10.04 -13.07
N ASP A 83 -29.60 -10.61 -12.46
CA ASP A 83 -30.52 -9.91 -11.54
C ASP A 83 -31.35 -10.87 -10.67
N GLY A 84 -31.73 -10.41 -9.46
CA GLY A 84 -32.87 -10.94 -8.69
C GLY A 84 -32.86 -12.43 -8.36
N GLY A 85 -31.81 -12.93 -7.69
CA GLY A 85 -31.81 -14.30 -7.20
C GLY A 85 -32.84 -14.52 -6.08
N MET A 86 -33.97 -15.14 -6.42
CA MET A 86 -34.97 -15.59 -5.44
C MET A 86 -34.28 -16.42 -4.34
N ASN A 87 -34.53 -16.06 -3.07
CA ASN A 87 -33.97 -16.66 -1.85
C ASN A 87 -32.51 -16.35 -1.48
N ILE A 88 -31.75 -15.52 -2.20
CA ILE A 88 -30.37 -15.19 -1.77
C ILE A 88 -30.36 -14.45 -0.43
N ALA A 89 -31.25 -13.46 -0.24
CA ALA A 89 -31.33 -12.69 1.00
C ALA A 89 -31.48 -13.58 2.25
N ARG A 90 -32.40 -14.55 2.20
CA ARG A 90 -32.61 -15.52 3.29
C ARG A 90 -31.39 -16.41 3.53
N GLN A 91 -30.68 -16.79 2.47
CA GLN A 91 -29.45 -17.58 2.61
C GLN A 91 -28.32 -16.76 3.25
N LEU A 92 -28.21 -15.47 2.91
CA LEU A 92 -27.25 -14.56 3.56
C LEU A 92 -27.58 -14.37 5.04
N GLU A 93 -28.85 -14.16 5.38
CA GLU A 93 -29.29 -14.04 6.78
C GLU A 93 -28.91 -15.26 7.63
N ARG A 94 -29.04 -16.47 7.08
CA ARG A 94 -28.62 -17.71 7.78
C ARG A 94 -27.13 -17.75 8.13
N THR A 95 -26.28 -17.03 7.38
CA THR A 95 -24.84 -16.98 7.68
C THR A 95 -24.48 -16.05 8.83
N GLU A 96 -25.40 -15.19 9.27
CA GLU A 96 -25.12 -14.22 10.35
C GLU A 96 -24.78 -14.88 11.68
N VAL A 97 -25.21 -16.13 11.89
CA VAL A 97 -24.82 -16.92 13.08
C VAL A 97 -23.31 -17.07 13.20
N LEU A 98 -22.56 -17.04 12.08
CA LEU A 98 -21.10 -17.13 12.07
C LEU A 98 -20.43 -15.92 12.72
N LEU A 99 -21.09 -14.75 12.78
CA LEU A 99 -20.56 -13.54 13.40
C LEU A 99 -20.40 -13.67 14.92
N GLN A 100 -21.18 -14.56 15.55
CA GLN A 100 -21.17 -14.76 17.00
C GLN A 100 -20.26 -15.92 17.42
N GLN A 101 -19.70 -16.66 16.47
CA GLN A 101 -18.91 -17.85 16.74
C GLN A 101 -17.41 -17.54 16.80
N ASN A 102 -16.69 -18.23 17.68
CA ASN A 102 -15.24 -18.18 17.74
C ASN A 102 -14.63 -19.13 16.70
N ARG A 103 -14.74 -18.76 15.43
CA ARG A 103 -14.20 -19.52 14.27
C ARG A 103 -12.85 -18.96 13.82
N PRO A 104 -12.04 -19.73 13.07
CA PRO A 104 -10.81 -19.22 12.47
C PRO A 104 -11.06 -17.95 11.65
N ALA A 105 -10.11 -17.02 11.70
CA ALA A 105 -10.18 -15.71 11.06
C ALA A 105 -10.51 -15.76 9.55
N LYS A 106 -10.12 -16.86 8.89
CA LYS A 106 -10.41 -17.14 7.48
C LYS A 106 -11.91 -17.19 7.18
N VAL A 107 -12.71 -17.82 8.04
CA VAL A 107 -14.17 -17.92 7.85
C VAL A 107 -14.80 -16.54 7.86
N LEU A 108 -14.40 -15.69 8.82
CA LEU A 108 -14.87 -14.32 8.91
C LEU A 108 -14.47 -13.50 7.66
N SER A 109 -13.24 -13.71 7.20
CA SER A 109 -12.75 -13.04 5.99
C SER A 109 -13.56 -13.41 4.74
N ASP A 110 -13.88 -14.69 4.55
CA ASP A 110 -14.69 -15.16 3.43
C ASP A 110 -16.15 -14.72 3.56
N LEU A 111 -16.68 -14.65 4.79
CA LEU A 111 -18.03 -14.17 5.07
C LEU A 111 -18.19 -12.70 4.67
N PHE A 112 -17.25 -11.83 5.04
CA PHE A 112 -17.30 -10.43 4.62
C PHE A 112 -17.10 -10.28 3.11
N ALA A 113 -16.26 -11.10 2.48
CA ALA A 113 -16.16 -11.11 1.01
C ALA A 113 -17.49 -11.50 0.34
N LEU A 114 -18.23 -12.45 0.91
CA LEU A 114 -19.58 -12.80 0.48
C LEU A 114 -20.55 -11.62 0.67
N TYR A 115 -20.57 -11.01 1.86
CA TYR A 115 -21.46 -9.87 2.14
C TYR A 115 -21.21 -8.67 1.20
N THR A 116 -19.96 -8.31 0.97
CA THR A 116 -19.59 -7.25 0.03
C THR A 116 -20.03 -7.58 -1.40
N SER A 117 -19.78 -8.82 -1.86
CA SER A 117 -20.13 -9.26 -3.22
C SER A 117 -21.65 -9.36 -3.45
N CYS A 118 -22.37 -9.71 -2.39
CA CYS A 118 -23.80 -10.00 -2.43
C CYS A 118 -24.67 -8.89 -1.83
N TYR A 119 -24.09 -7.73 -1.52
CA TYR A 119 -24.77 -6.62 -0.83
C TYR A 119 -26.10 -6.24 -1.48
N ARG A 120 -26.12 -6.20 -2.82
CA ARG A 120 -27.28 -5.85 -3.66
C ARG A 120 -28.50 -6.79 -3.53
N PHE A 121 -28.33 -7.99 -2.98
CA PHE A 121 -29.40 -8.99 -2.92
C PHE A 121 -30.31 -8.85 -1.71
N ARG A 122 -29.95 -8.00 -0.74
CA ARG A 122 -30.78 -7.70 0.43
C ARG A 122 -31.40 -6.31 0.33
N GLN A 123 -32.58 -6.16 0.91
CA GLN A 123 -33.32 -4.90 0.90
C GLN A 123 -32.79 -3.94 1.98
N LYS A 124 -33.21 -2.67 1.88
CA LYS A 124 -32.97 -1.66 2.91
C LYS A 124 -33.45 -2.17 4.28
N GLY A 125 -32.66 -1.97 5.33
CA GLY A 125 -32.97 -2.40 6.69
C GLY A 125 -32.45 -3.80 7.03
N GLU A 126 -32.26 -4.67 6.03
CA GLU A 126 -31.92 -6.07 6.29
C GLU A 126 -30.47 -6.25 6.75
N TRP A 127 -29.56 -5.33 6.41
CA TRP A 127 -28.15 -5.40 6.83
C TRP A 127 -27.89 -4.86 8.24
N LYS A 128 -28.91 -4.34 8.93
CA LYS A 128 -28.75 -3.62 10.20
C LYS A 128 -28.02 -4.42 11.29
N SER A 129 -28.31 -5.71 11.44
CA SER A 129 -27.65 -6.61 12.39
C SER A 129 -26.15 -6.70 12.12
N VAL A 130 -25.77 -6.93 10.86
CA VAL A 130 -24.39 -7.06 10.41
C VAL A 130 -23.64 -5.73 10.54
N ILE A 131 -24.30 -4.60 10.24
CA ILE A 131 -23.73 -3.25 10.42
C ILE A 131 -23.41 -3.00 11.90
N LEU A 132 -24.37 -3.25 12.79
CA LEU A 132 -24.17 -3.06 14.24
C LEU A 132 -23.08 -3.97 14.80
N TRP A 133 -23.04 -5.23 14.36
CA TRP A 133 -21.96 -6.15 14.73
C TRP A 133 -20.60 -5.66 14.20
N SER A 134 -20.54 -5.22 12.95
CA SER A 134 -19.31 -4.74 12.31
C SER A 134 -18.70 -3.58 13.11
N VAL A 135 -19.53 -2.61 13.48
CA VAL A 135 -19.11 -1.41 14.22
C VAL A 135 -18.66 -1.75 15.63
N SER A 136 -19.33 -2.68 16.32
CA SER A 136 -18.93 -3.13 17.66
C SER A 136 -17.66 -3.99 17.63
N PHE A 137 -17.34 -4.61 16.50
CA PHE A 137 -16.16 -5.45 16.33
C PHE A 137 -14.90 -4.70 15.88
N LEU A 138 -15.03 -3.55 15.19
CA LEU A 138 -13.90 -2.71 14.75
C LEU A 138 -12.84 -2.40 15.85
N PRO A 139 -13.21 -2.10 17.10
CA PRO A 139 -12.26 -1.80 18.17
C PRO A 139 -11.39 -3.00 18.58
N ASN A 140 -11.74 -4.22 18.21
CA ASN A 140 -11.06 -5.43 18.68
C ASN A 140 -9.62 -5.52 18.14
N GLU A 141 -8.62 -5.27 18.98
CA GLU A 141 -7.21 -5.24 18.56
C GLU A 141 -6.69 -6.58 18.03
N GLY A 142 -7.26 -7.71 18.47
CA GLY A 142 -6.85 -9.06 18.02
C GLY A 142 -7.19 -9.38 16.57
N VAL A 143 -7.93 -8.51 15.88
CA VAL A 143 -8.34 -8.71 14.49
C VAL A 143 -7.23 -8.29 13.53
N SER A 144 -6.99 -9.08 12.48
CA SER A 144 -6.02 -8.71 11.46
C SER A 144 -6.45 -7.43 10.72
N ILE A 145 -5.47 -6.65 10.26
CA ILE A 145 -5.72 -5.44 9.46
C ILE A 145 -6.53 -5.78 8.20
N PHE A 146 -6.34 -6.99 7.64
CA PHE A 146 -7.06 -7.44 6.46
C PHE A 146 -8.57 -7.59 6.72
N ILE A 147 -8.96 -8.23 7.83
CA ILE A 147 -10.37 -8.42 8.18
C ILE A 147 -11.02 -7.07 8.51
N ARG A 148 -10.35 -6.21 9.29
CA ARG A 148 -10.84 -4.84 9.53
C ARG A 148 -11.09 -4.10 8.23
N ARG A 149 -10.20 -4.24 7.25
CA ARG A 149 -10.39 -3.66 5.92
C ARG A 149 -11.65 -4.19 5.24
N GLN A 150 -11.91 -5.50 5.27
CA GLN A 150 -13.12 -6.06 4.67
C GLN A 150 -14.40 -5.59 5.39
N ILE A 151 -14.38 -5.46 6.72
CA ILE A 151 -15.49 -4.93 7.51
C ILE A 151 -15.81 -3.49 7.10
N SER A 152 -14.79 -2.64 7.06
CA SER A 152 -14.96 -1.26 6.64
C SER A 152 -15.36 -1.13 5.16
N ASP A 153 -14.91 -2.02 4.27
CA ASP A 153 -15.39 -2.09 2.87
C ASP A 153 -16.88 -2.40 2.82
N PHE A 154 -17.36 -3.35 3.63
CA PHE A 154 -18.79 -3.65 3.76
C PHE A 154 -19.58 -2.46 4.29
N LEU A 155 -19.13 -1.79 5.36
CA LEU A 155 -19.82 -0.61 5.91
C LEU A 155 -19.96 0.50 4.86
N CYS A 156 -18.95 0.73 4.03
CA CYS A 156 -18.99 1.70 2.94
C CYS A 156 -19.94 1.35 1.78
N LEU A 157 -20.57 0.17 1.78
CA LEU A 157 -21.64 -0.14 0.81
C LEU A 157 -23.01 0.39 1.27
N THR A 158 -23.13 0.82 2.52
CA THR A 158 -24.37 1.35 3.09
C THR A 158 -24.74 2.66 2.39
N LYS A 159 -25.85 2.64 1.65
CA LYS A 159 -26.36 3.82 0.93
C LYS A 159 -27.49 4.53 1.68
N ASP A 160 -28.13 3.83 2.61
CA ASP A 160 -29.27 4.37 3.32
C ASP A 160 -28.84 5.34 4.41
N ASN A 161 -29.35 6.58 4.35
CA ASN A 161 -28.93 7.61 5.29
C ASN A 161 -29.33 7.28 6.74
N GLU A 162 -30.48 6.65 6.98
CA GLU A 162 -30.90 6.30 8.36
C GLU A 162 -29.96 5.23 8.95
N GLU A 163 -29.57 4.23 8.14
CA GLU A 163 -28.57 3.23 8.55
C GLU A 163 -27.18 3.84 8.74
N VAL A 164 -26.76 4.77 7.88
CA VAL A 164 -25.48 5.48 8.03
C VAL A 164 -25.45 6.24 9.35
N GLN A 165 -26.49 7.03 9.65
CA GLN A 165 -26.57 7.81 10.89
C GLN A 165 -26.58 6.91 12.14
N LEU A 166 -27.09 5.68 12.03
CA LEU A 166 -27.11 4.70 13.13
C LEU A 166 -25.71 4.41 13.68
N PHE A 167 -24.70 4.32 12.81
CA PHE A 167 -23.35 3.92 13.21
C PHE A 167 -22.31 5.04 13.11
N LEU A 168 -22.56 6.10 12.34
CA LEU A 168 -21.56 7.13 12.07
C LEU A 168 -21.06 7.79 13.35
N LEU A 169 -21.96 8.06 14.31
CA LEU A 169 -21.60 8.60 15.62
C LEU A 169 -20.63 7.67 16.37
N THR A 170 -20.90 6.37 16.38
CA THR A 170 -20.04 5.37 17.03
C THR A 170 -18.67 5.30 16.36
N VAL A 171 -18.59 5.45 15.04
CA VAL A 171 -17.30 5.47 14.33
C VAL A 171 -16.50 6.74 14.65
N VAL A 172 -17.15 7.90 14.81
CA VAL A 172 -16.50 9.14 15.27
C VAL A 172 -15.97 8.99 16.71
N GLU A 173 -16.75 8.40 17.61
CA GLU A 173 -16.30 8.09 18.97
C GLU A 173 -15.11 7.12 18.96
N LEU A 174 -15.16 6.08 18.13
CA LEU A 174 -14.06 5.13 17.98
C LEU A 174 -12.79 5.82 17.48
N PHE A 175 -12.92 6.67 16.46
CA PHE A 175 -11.80 7.43 15.88
C PHE A 175 -11.11 8.33 16.92
N SER A 176 -11.91 9.00 17.75
CA SER A 176 -11.41 9.96 18.74
C SER A 176 -10.83 9.33 20.01
N ARG A 177 -11.36 8.16 20.43
CA ARG A 177 -10.98 7.52 21.71
C ARG A 177 -9.96 6.39 21.59
N THR A 178 -9.79 5.80 20.41
CA THR A 178 -8.82 4.72 20.25
C THR A 178 -7.39 5.23 20.39
N ASP A 179 -6.51 4.44 20.97
CA ASP A 179 -5.06 4.66 20.91
C ASP A 179 -4.41 3.94 19.72
N SER A 180 -5.08 2.93 19.17
CA SER A 180 -4.56 2.09 18.08
C SER A 180 -4.59 2.82 16.75
N THR A 181 -3.41 2.99 16.15
CA THR A 181 -3.24 3.59 14.82
C THR A 181 -3.99 2.79 13.73
N HIS A 182 -4.04 1.46 13.86
CA HIS A 182 -4.76 0.62 12.88
C HIS A 182 -6.26 0.85 12.95
N VAL A 183 -6.84 0.79 14.15
CA VAL A 183 -8.27 1.06 14.38
C VAL A 183 -8.64 2.47 13.90
N ARG A 184 -7.80 3.47 14.22
CA ARG A 184 -8.04 4.85 13.80
C ARG A 184 -8.02 5.01 12.28
N ASN A 185 -7.10 4.36 11.58
CA ASN A 185 -7.02 4.41 10.12
C ASN A 185 -8.26 3.77 9.46
N ASP A 186 -8.74 2.64 9.97
CA ASP A 186 -9.95 1.99 9.44
C ASP A 186 -11.21 2.81 9.74
N ALA A 187 -11.34 3.38 10.95
CA ALA A 187 -12.41 4.32 11.28
C ALA A 187 -12.35 5.55 10.35
N ALA A 188 -11.17 6.12 10.14
CA ALA A 188 -10.98 7.27 9.25
C ALA A 188 -11.41 6.97 7.82
N ARG A 189 -11.20 5.75 7.34
CA ARG A 189 -11.62 5.34 5.99
C ARG A 189 -13.14 5.31 5.84
N VAL A 190 -13.84 4.80 6.86
CA VAL A 190 -15.31 4.82 6.90
C VAL A 190 -15.81 6.27 6.97
N LEU A 191 -15.26 7.08 7.87
CA LEU A 191 -15.61 8.50 8.00
C LEU A 191 -15.35 9.28 6.71
N MET A 192 -14.25 8.98 6.00
CA MET A 192 -13.88 9.66 4.76
C MET A 192 -14.87 9.34 3.64
N HIS A 193 -15.37 8.11 3.60
CA HIS A 193 -16.44 7.71 2.68
C HIS A 193 -17.73 8.48 2.95
N PHE A 194 -18.10 8.62 4.23
CA PHE A 194 -19.33 9.31 4.66
C PHE A 194 -19.12 10.79 5.06
N ALA A 195 -18.06 11.44 4.56
CA ALA A 195 -17.69 12.80 4.98
C ALA A 195 -18.83 13.82 4.84
N ASP A 196 -19.62 13.70 3.78
CA ASP A 196 -20.74 14.61 3.47
C ASP A 196 -21.93 14.45 4.43
N HIS A 197 -21.93 13.40 5.26
CA HIS A 197 -22.99 13.10 6.24
C HIS A 197 -22.60 13.51 7.67
N LEU A 198 -21.40 14.04 7.87
CA LEU A 198 -20.91 14.44 9.19
C LEU A 198 -21.49 15.79 9.61
N SER A 199 -21.91 15.89 10.88
CA SER A 199 -22.34 17.16 11.47
C SER A 199 -21.14 18.05 11.84
N GLY A 200 -21.38 19.36 11.98
CA GLY A 200 -20.33 20.30 12.40
C GLY A 200 -19.67 19.93 13.74
N ASP A 201 -20.42 19.34 14.68
CA ASP A 201 -19.86 18.82 15.94
C ASP A 201 -18.91 17.65 15.71
N GLN A 202 -19.30 16.70 14.86
CA GLN A 202 -18.47 15.54 14.51
C GLN A 202 -17.20 15.98 13.79
N ILE A 203 -17.29 16.95 12.88
CA ILE A 203 -16.14 17.52 12.18
C ILE A 203 -15.18 18.15 13.19
N ARG A 204 -15.68 18.96 14.14
CA ARG A 204 -14.85 19.55 15.22
C ARG A 204 -14.13 18.49 16.05
N VAL A 205 -14.81 17.39 16.40
CA VAL A 205 -14.20 16.26 17.12
C VAL A 205 -13.09 15.61 16.29
N ILE A 206 -13.32 15.39 14.99
CA ILE A 206 -12.31 14.82 14.09
C ILE A 206 -11.07 15.74 14.01
N ILE A 207 -11.26 17.04 13.75
CA ILE A 207 -10.15 17.98 13.61
C ILE A 207 -9.34 18.12 14.90
N SER A 208 -10.01 18.28 16.05
CA SER A 208 -9.32 18.35 17.35
C SER A 208 -8.59 17.06 17.70
N THR A 209 -9.12 15.90 17.32
CA THR A 209 -8.42 14.62 17.44
C THR A 209 -7.16 14.61 16.57
N VAL A 210 -7.25 15.00 15.30
CA VAL A 210 -6.09 15.01 14.39
C VAL A 210 -5.01 16.00 14.82
N GLN A 211 -5.39 17.14 15.40
CA GLN A 211 -4.48 18.14 15.96
C GLN A 211 -3.74 17.65 17.21
N SER A 212 -4.36 16.77 18.00
CA SER A 212 -3.83 16.30 19.29
C SER A 212 -3.08 14.97 19.21
N ILE A 213 -3.20 14.22 18.11
CA ILE A 213 -2.39 13.03 17.87
C ILE A 213 -0.98 13.39 17.39
N GLY A 214 -0.03 12.49 17.63
CA GLY A 214 1.36 12.64 17.15
C GLY A 214 1.44 12.40 15.64
N MET A 215 1.63 11.14 15.24
CA MET A 215 1.66 10.74 13.83
C MET A 215 0.52 9.78 13.52
N ALA A 216 -0.14 9.99 12.38
CA ALA A 216 -1.26 9.18 11.91
C ALA A 216 -0.99 8.58 10.52
N GLY A 217 -1.86 7.68 10.06
CA GLY A 217 -1.83 7.20 8.68
C GLY A 217 -2.35 8.23 7.69
N ASP A 218 -1.97 8.07 6.43
CA ASP A 218 -2.32 8.96 5.31
C ASP A 218 -3.82 9.26 5.19
N VAL A 219 -4.65 8.22 5.41
CA VAL A 219 -6.12 8.31 5.36
C VAL A 219 -6.71 9.24 6.41
N VAL A 220 -6.05 9.40 7.56
CA VAL A 220 -6.51 10.29 8.65
C VAL A 220 -6.35 11.74 8.24
N TYR A 221 -5.21 12.09 7.63
CA TYR A 221 -4.98 13.43 7.10
C TYR A 221 -5.86 13.71 5.88
N GLY A 222 -6.07 12.70 5.02
CA GLY A 222 -7.01 12.79 3.90
C GLY A 222 -8.47 13.04 4.35
N LEU A 223 -8.90 12.41 5.45
CA LEU A 223 -10.20 12.69 6.08
C LEU A 223 -10.28 14.14 6.56
N ALA A 224 -9.31 14.60 7.35
CA ALA A 224 -9.31 15.95 7.91
C ALA A 224 -9.36 17.03 6.82
N ALA A 225 -8.56 16.86 5.74
CA ALA A 225 -8.57 17.76 4.60
C ALA A 225 -9.92 17.78 3.87
N LYS A 226 -10.60 16.62 3.78
CA LYS A 226 -11.91 16.50 3.12
C LYS A 226 -13.05 17.13 3.93
N VAL A 227 -13.09 16.91 5.24
CA VAL A 227 -14.20 17.37 6.09
C VAL A 227 -14.15 18.86 6.43
N GLN A 228 -12.97 19.47 6.29
CA GLN A 228 -12.77 20.89 6.55
C GLN A 228 -11.87 21.46 5.43
N PRO A 229 -12.44 21.81 4.26
CA PRO A 229 -11.69 22.31 3.11
C PRO A 229 -11.38 23.82 3.15
N ASP A 230 -11.85 24.55 4.15
CA ASP A 230 -11.58 26.00 4.29
C ASP A 230 -10.63 26.27 5.46
N MET A 231 -9.60 25.43 5.63
CA MET A 231 -8.65 25.58 6.73
C MET A 231 -7.68 26.74 6.51
N GLU A 232 -7.52 27.59 7.52
CA GLU A 232 -6.62 28.74 7.48
C GLU A 232 -5.40 28.59 8.41
N LEU A 233 -4.28 29.23 8.05
CA LEU A 233 -3.05 29.28 8.86
C LEU A 233 -3.23 29.97 10.22
N VAL A 234 -4.08 30.99 10.28
CA VAL A 234 -4.40 31.69 11.54
C VAL A 234 -5.46 30.91 12.34
N GLY A 235 -6.23 30.07 11.65
CA GLY A 235 -7.26 29.21 12.22
C GLY A 235 -6.74 27.82 12.55
N ASP A 236 -7.21 26.82 11.80
CA ASP A 236 -7.03 25.39 12.11
C ASP A 236 -5.61 24.85 11.88
N LEU A 237 -4.83 25.54 11.06
CA LEU A 237 -3.46 25.16 10.68
C LEU A 237 -2.38 25.96 11.43
N SER A 238 -2.78 26.72 12.45
CA SER A 238 -1.85 27.45 13.31
C SER A 238 -0.94 26.48 14.07
N PRO A 239 0.39 26.66 14.07
CA PRO A 239 1.32 25.75 14.74
C PRO A 239 0.99 25.47 16.21
N SER A 240 0.39 26.44 16.92
CA SER A 240 0.04 26.31 18.34
C SER A 240 -1.08 25.30 18.63
N LYS A 241 -1.91 24.97 17.63
CA LYS A 241 -2.98 23.98 17.77
C LYS A 241 -2.49 22.54 17.63
N TRP A 242 -1.28 22.33 17.09
CA TRP A 242 -0.79 21.03 16.71
C TRP A 242 0.21 20.49 17.71
N LYS A 243 -0.01 19.25 18.14
CA LYS A 243 0.96 18.54 18.99
C LYS A 243 2.24 18.19 18.24
N ASP A 244 2.12 17.86 16.96
CA ASP A 244 3.22 17.48 16.09
C ASP A 244 3.24 18.30 14.80
N GLU A 245 4.38 18.93 14.53
CA GLU A 245 4.58 19.80 13.38
C GLU A 245 4.62 19.03 12.05
N SER A 246 5.06 17.76 12.07
CA SER A 246 5.04 16.91 10.88
C SER A 246 3.62 16.52 10.49
N ALA A 247 2.76 16.27 11.48
CA ALA A 247 1.34 16.02 11.26
C ALA A 247 0.63 17.24 10.66
N ARG A 248 0.94 18.44 11.16
CA ARG A 248 0.44 19.71 10.60
C ARG A 248 0.84 19.86 9.14
N CYS A 249 2.13 19.70 8.83
CA CYS A 249 2.64 19.79 7.46
C CYS A 249 1.99 18.75 6.53
N GLN A 250 1.85 17.51 7.00
CA GLN A 250 1.21 16.45 6.23
C GLN A 250 -0.25 16.78 5.90
N LEU A 251 -1.00 17.38 6.85
CA LEU A 251 -2.36 17.84 6.57
C LEU A 251 -2.38 18.96 5.54
N ILE A 252 -1.48 19.95 5.65
CA ILE A 252 -1.39 21.05 4.67
C ILE A 252 -1.16 20.50 3.26
N ILE A 253 -0.24 19.53 3.11
CA ILE A 253 0.02 18.89 1.82
C ILE A 253 -1.24 18.19 1.29
N LYS A 254 -1.96 17.43 2.14
CA LYS A 254 -3.23 16.80 1.73
C LYS A 254 -4.29 17.80 1.36
N HIS A 255 -4.37 18.90 2.09
CA HIS A 255 -5.29 19.98 1.83
C HIS A 255 -5.03 20.62 0.46
N LEU A 256 -3.77 20.94 0.16
CA LEU A 256 -3.34 21.48 -1.14
C LEU A 256 -3.62 20.52 -2.30
N GLN A 257 -3.42 19.22 -2.11
CA GLN A 257 -3.71 18.20 -3.13
C GLN A 257 -5.20 18.04 -3.46
N GLN A 258 -6.08 18.33 -2.49
CA GLN A 258 -7.53 18.20 -2.65
C GLN A 258 -8.20 19.52 -3.05
N SER A 259 -7.56 20.65 -2.78
CA SER A 259 -8.07 21.96 -3.13
C SER A 259 -8.00 22.21 -4.64
N THR A 260 -9.07 22.74 -5.21
CA THR A 260 -9.06 23.26 -6.59
C THR A 260 -8.42 24.65 -6.67
N ARG A 261 -8.11 25.29 -5.53
CA ARG A 261 -7.44 26.59 -5.45
C ARG A 261 -5.93 26.38 -5.51
N CYS A 262 -5.38 26.61 -6.71
CA CYS A 262 -4.00 26.29 -7.08
C CYS A 262 -2.90 27.14 -6.38
N HIS A 263 -3.21 28.09 -5.48
CA HIS A 263 -2.26 29.17 -5.16
C HIS A 263 -2.20 29.66 -3.70
N ASP A 264 -2.34 28.79 -2.70
CA ASP A 264 -2.02 29.18 -1.32
C ASP A 264 -0.50 29.09 -1.06
N VAL A 265 0.22 30.07 -1.62
CA VAL A 265 1.67 30.25 -1.46
C VAL A 265 2.07 30.28 0.02
N ASP A 266 1.23 30.84 0.88
CA ASP A 266 1.46 30.91 2.32
C ASP A 266 1.45 29.52 2.98
N LEU A 267 0.57 28.62 2.53
CA LEU A 267 0.52 27.24 3.03
C LEU A 267 1.78 26.46 2.62
N LEU A 268 2.21 26.60 1.37
CA LEU A 268 3.43 25.99 0.87
C LEU A 268 4.67 26.52 1.59
N ALA A 269 4.75 27.83 1.80
CA ALA A 269 5.81 28.45 2.58
C ALA A 269 5.84 27.89 4.02
N SER A 270 4.67 27.73 4.65
CA SER A 270 4.57 27.14 5.99
C SER A 270 5.14 25.71 6.07
N VAL A 271 4.99 24.91 5.02
CA VAL A 271 5.54 23.55 4.97
C VAL A 271 7.03 23.54 4.61
N PHE A 272 7.44 24.30 3.58
CA PHE A 272 8.82 24.26 3.09
C PHE A 272 9.82 24.93 4.03
N LEU A 273 9.37 25.91 4.82
CA LEU A 273 10.17 26.52 5.86
C LEU A 273 10.17 25.71 7.17
N SER A 274 9.35 24.65 7.26
CA SER A 274 9.26 23.84 8.47
C SER A 274 10.52 22.98 8.67
N PRO A 275 11.07 22.91 9.89
CA PRO A 275 12.24 22.08 10.17
C PRO A 275 11.97 20.59 10.03
N CYS A 276 10.72 20.15 9.88
CA CYS A 276 10.36 18.75 9.64
C CYS A 276 10.11 18.41 8.16
N MET A 277 10.34 19.35 7.25
CA MET A 277 10.12 19.18 5.81
C MET A 277 10.78 17.90 5.27
N LYS A 278 10.00 17.13 4.50
CA LYS A 278 10.42 15.89 3.81
C LYS A 278 10.33 16.07 2.30
N LEU A 279 11.20 15.39 1.58
CA LEU A 279 11.24 15.46 0.11
C LEU A 279 9.93 14.98 -0.52
N GLY A 280 9.34 13.91 0.01
CA GLY A 280 8.05 13.39 -0.45
C GLY A 280 6.95 14.45 -0.49
N TRP A 281 6.91 15.36 0.50
CA TRP A 281 5.92 16.45 0.53
C TRP A 281 6.11 17.46 -0.59
N PHE A 282 7.35 17.76 -0.97
CA PHE A 282 7.62 18.59 -2.14
C PHE A 282 7.15 17.85 -3.39
N VAL A 283 7.55 16.59 -3.57
CA VAL A 283 7.17 15.75 -4.72
C VAL A 283 5.66 15.67 -4.92
N ASP A 284 4.92 15.60 -3.81
CA ASP A 284 3.46 15.56 -3.75
C ASP A 284 2.77 16.82 -4.28
N VAL A 285 3.45 17.97 -4.28
CA VAL A 285 2.89 19.27 -4.67
C VAL A 285 3.65 19.99 -5.80
N ILE A 286 4.77 19.45 -6.29
CA ILE A 286 5.57 20.04 -7.40
C ILE A 286 4.69 20.44 -8.58
N GLU A 287 3.72 19.59 -8.95
CA GLU A 287 2.84 19.81 -10.10
C GLU A 287 1.85 20.96 -9.91
N LEU A 288 1.60 21.37 -8.65
CA LEU A 288 0.75 22.51 -8.31
C LEU A 288 1.50 23.85 -8.40
N LEU A 289 2.84 23.82 -8.39
CA LEU A 289 3.66 25.03 -8.46
C LEU A 289 3.76 25.52 -9.90
N ASP A 290 3.63 26.82 -10.12
CA ASP A 290 4.08 27.43 -11.38
C ASP A 290 5.61 27.43 -11.48
N ASP A 291 6.15 27.73 -12.67
CA ASP A 291 7.59 27.70 -12.91
C ASP A 291 8.35 28.76 -12.11
N LYS A 292 7.69 29.82 -11.65
CA LYS A 292 8.31 30.88 -10.85
C LYS A 292 8.45 30.43 -9.40
N ALA A 293 7.36 29.98 -8.79
CA ALA A 293 7.32 29.44 -7.43
C ALA A 293 8.22 28.20 -7.30
N LEU A 294 8.26 27.33 -8.31
CA LEU A 294 9.16 26.18 -8.33
C LEU A 294 10.62 26.60 -8.15
N ARG A 295 11.08 27.60 -8.90
CA ARG A 295 12.45 28.11 -8.81
C ARG A 295 12.74 28.81 -7.49
N GLU A 296 11.74 29.45 -6.90
CA GLU A 296 11.85 30.10 -5.59
C GLU A 296 12.05 29.10 -4.45
N TYR A 297 11.35 27.96 -4.47
CA TYR A 297 11.45 26.95 -3.43
C TYR A 297 12.59 25.94 -3.62
N LEU A 298 13.10 25.77 -4.85
CA LEU A 298 14.17 24.82 -5.17
C LEU A 298 15.41 24.92 -4.25
N PRO A 299 15.93 26.14 -3.92
CA PRO A 299 17.06 26.28 -3.02
C PRO A 299 16.79 25.73 -1.61
N GLY A 300 15.56 25.85 -1.11
CA GLY A 300 15.16 25.27 0.18
C GLY A 300 15.17 23.74 0.14
N VAL A 301 14.72 23.15 -0.98
CA VAL A 301 14.75 21.70 -1.19
C VAL A 301 16.18 21.18 -1.26
N HIS A 302 17.12 21.92 -1.87
CA HIS A 302 18.53 21.50 -1.95
C HIS A 302 19.14 21.18 -0.59
N GLN A 303 18.75 21.90 0.46
CA GLN A 303 19.28 21.71 1.81
C GLN A 303 18.92 20.34 2.42
N ILE A 304 17.83 19.72 1.97
CA ILE A 304 17.37 18.43 2.50
C ILE A 304 17.75 17.22 1.63
N LEU A 305 18.24 17.43 0.40
CA LEU A 305 18.54 16.34 -0.54
C LEU A 305 19.59 15.36 0.00
N MET A 306 20.50 15.84 0.84
CA MET A 306 21.56 15.04 1.45
C MET A 306 21.12 14.27 2.70
N ASP A 307 20.01 14.63 3.33
CA ASP A 307 19.49 13.92 4.50
C ASP A 307 18.69 12.68 4.09
N ARG A 308 19.35 11.51 4.13
CA ARG A 308 18.75 10.21 3.80
C ARG A 308 17.42 9.92 4.51
N ARG A 309 17.18 10.47 5.70
CA ARG A 309 15.93 10.25 6.45
C ARG A 309 14.77 11.08 5.88
N ARG A 310 15.08 12.22 5.26
CA ARG A 310 14.12 13.16 4.67
C ARG A 310 14.01 13.02 3.15
N SER A 311 15.01 12.42 2.51
CA SER A 311 15.06 12.17 1.06
C SER A 311 15.29 10.67 0.74
N PRO A 312 14.27 9.82 0.88
CA PRO A 312 14.33 8.44 0.35
C PRO A 312 14.69 8.42 -1.14
N LEU A 313 15.36 7.37 -1.60
CA LEU A 313 15.76 7.24 -3.01
C LEU A 313 14.55 7.26 -3.97
N SER A 314 13.43 6.67 -3.56
CA SER A 314 12.17 6.69 -4.30
C SER A 314 11.69 8.11 -4.58
N ASP A 315 11.70 8.95 -3.55
CA ASP A 315 11.19 10.32 -3.62
C ASP A 315 12.16 11.19 -4.43
N LEU A 316 13.47 10.96 -4.28
CA LEU A 316 14.49 11.64 -5.07
C LEU A 316 14.35 11.30 -6.57
N GLN A 317 14.14 10.01 -6.89
CA GLN A 317 13.91 9.58 -8.26
C GLN A 317 12.65 10.22 -8.86
N LEU A 318 11.55 10.23 -8.10
CA LEU A 318 10.29 10.82 -8.54
C LEU A 318 10.42 12.34 -8.70
N MET A 319 11.09 13.02 -7.78
CA MET A 319 11.41 14.44 -7.89
C MET A 319 12.19 14.74 -9.18
N LEU A 320 13.28 14.03 -9.45
CA LEU A 320 14.11 14.25 -10.64
C LEU A 320 13.29 14.04 -11.92
N SER A 321 12.42 13.03 -11.96
CA SER A 321 11.54 12.81 -13.10
C SER A 321 10.57 13.98 -13.33
N LYS A 322 9.96 14.52 -12.26
CA LYS A 322 9.03 15.66 -12.36
C LYS A 322 9.74 16.97 -12.72
N LEU A 323 10.91 17.22 -12.11
CA LEU A 323 11.70 18.41 -12.38
C LEU A 323 12.28 18.42 -13.79
N SER A 324 12.75 17.28 -14.30
CA SER A 324 13.36 17.21 -15.65
C SER A 324 12.37 17.60 -16.76
N ALA A 325 11.07 17.41 -16.54
CA ALA A 325 10.04 17.85 -17.48
C ALA A 325 9.84 19.37 -17.52
N ARG A 326 10.35 20.10 -16.53
CA ARG A 326 10.05 21.52 -16.30
C ARG A 326 11.28 22.42 -16.24
N LEU A 327 12.44 21.86 -15.92
CA LEU A 327 13.70 22.57 -15.77
C LEU A 327 14.60 22.36 -16.99
N THR A 328 15.47 23.33 -17.24
CA THR A 328 16.54 23.22 -18.23
C THR A 328 17.63 22.26 -17.74
N LEU A 329 18.44 21.73 -18.66
CA LEU A 329 19.58 20.90 -18.31
C LEU A 329 20.58 21.59 -17.36
N SER A 330 20.71 22.92 -17.43
CA SER A 330 21.57 23.68 -16.51
C SER A 330 21.01 23.69 -15.09
N GLU A 331 19.69 23.87 -14.94
CA GLU A 331 19.03 23.85 -13.63
C GLU A 331 19.04 22.44 -13.03
N ILE A 332 18.79 21.41 -13.84
CA ILE A 332 18.91 20.01 -13.41
C ILE A 332 20.33 19.66 -12.98
N SER A 333 21.34 20.12 -13.72
CA SER A 333 22.75 19.93 -13.35
C SER A 333 23.05 20.48 -11.95
N ALA A 334 22.50 21.65 -11.60
CA ALA A 334 22.65 22.22 -10.26
C ALA A 334 21.97 21.36 -9.17
N VAL A 335 20.77 20.83 -9.44
CA VAL A 335 20.07 19.91 -8.52
C VAL A 335 20.89 18.63 -8.30
N LEU A 336 21.42 18.06 -9.38
CA LEU A 336 22.26 16.86 -9.35
C LEU A 336 23.57 17.11 -8.58
N ASP A 337 24.15 18.31 -8.69
CA ASP A 337 25.34 18.68 -7.94
C ASP A 337 25.08 18.67 -6.43
N CYS A 338 23.92 19.21 -6.01
CA CYS A 338 23.47 19.21 -4.61
C CYS A 338 23.21 17.81 -4.04
N CYS A 339 22.84 16.83 -4.88
CA CYS A 339 22.59 15.45 -4.45
C CYS A 339 23.63 14.45 -4.98
N PHE A 340 24.80 14.91 -5.43
CA PHE A 340 25.75 14.08 -6.19
C PHE A 340 26.13 12.78 -5.49
N SER A 341 26.39 12.84 -4.18
CA SER A 341 26.74 11.64 -3.39
C SER A 341 25.64 10.57 -3.39
N ARG A 342 24.37 10.99 -3.52
CA ARG A 342 23.20 10.11 -3.60
C ARG A 342 23.07 9.47 -4.98
N LEU A 343 23.56 10.11 -6.05
CA LEU A 343 23.50 9.57 -7.42
C LEU A 343 24.24 8.24 -7.55
N LEU A 344 25.30 8.06 -6.76
CA LEU A 344 26.08 6.83 -6.73
C LEU A 344 25.35 5.67 -6.04
N GLU A 345 24.26 5.94 -5.32
CA GLU A 345 23.49 4.90 -4.62
C GLU A 345 22.56 4.13 -5.56
N SER A 346 22.10 4.74 -6.66
CA SER A 346 21.25 4.08 -7.63
C SER A 346 21.34 4.70 -9.04
N PRO A 347 21.57 3.89 -10.09
CA PRO A 347 21.56 4.37 -11.47
C PRO A 347 20.18 4.92 -11.90
N SER A 348 19.10 4.49 -11.24
CA SER A 348 17.73 4.92 -11.55
C SER A 348 17.51 6.43 -11.43
N LEU A 349 18.36 7.14 -10.68
CA LEU A 349 18.32 8.60 -10.52
C LEU A 349 18.75 9.33 -11.79
N ILE A 350 19.84 8.89 -12.41
CA ILE A 350 20.32 9.44 -13.68
C ILE A 350 19.37 9.02 -14.81
N GLU A 351 18.89 7.78 -14.80
CA GLU A 351 17.90 7.30 -15.77
C GLU A 351 16.63 8.16 -15.76
N ALA A 352 16.17 8.64 -14.60
CA ALA A 352 15.01 9.52 -14.50
C ALA A 352 15.21 10.83 -15.29
N VAL A 353 16.44 11.36 -15.31
CA VAL A 353 16.80 12.57 -16.07
C VAL A 353 16.96 12.25 -17.57
N CYS A 354 17.68 11.17 -17.90
CA CYS A 354 17.91 10.75 -19.29
C CYS A 354 16.61 10.39 -20.01
N LYS A 355 15.60 9.88 -19.31
CA LYS A 355 14.28 9.58 -19.91
C LYS A 355 13.59 10.80 -20.50
N VAL A 356 13.81 11.99 -19.93
CA VAL A 356 13.17 13.22 -20.39
C VAL A 356 14.04 13.97 -21.39
N HIS A 357 15.35 14.10 -21.12
CA HIS A 357 16.26 14.88 -21.96
C HIS A 357 17.01 14.06 -23.03
N GLY A 358 16.76 12.76 -23.10
CA GLY A 358 17.43 11.83 -24.02
C GLY A 358 18.66 11.15 -23.41
N ALA A 359 19.07 10.03 -24.03
CA ALA A 359 20.19 9.21 -23.56
C ALA A 359 21.54 9.96 -23.56
N ASP A 360 21.68 10.95 -24.44
CA ASP A 360 22.92 11.74 -24.61
C ASP A 360 22.99 12.97 -23.69
N CYS A 361 22.08 13.12 -22.72
CA CYS A 361 22.01 14.33 -21.91
C CYS A 361 23.30 14.60 -21.10
N LEU A 362 24.04 13.56 -20.71
CA LEU A 362 25.33 13.68 -20.02
C LEU A 362 26.45 14.26 -20.92
N SER A 363 26.28 14.19 -22.24
CA SER A 363 27.23 14.75 -23.22
C SER A 363 27.03 16.26 -23.42
N HIS A 364 25.94 16.83 -22.90
CA HIS A 364 25.65 18.26 -23.00
C HIS A 364 26.61 19.11 -22.16
N ALA A 365 26.97 20.30 -22.63
CA ALA A 365 27.92 21.20 -21.97
C ALA A 365 27.57 21.49 -20.49
N ALA A 366 26.28 21.66 -20.20
CA ALA A 366 25.76 21.90 -18.85
C ALA A 366 25.96 20.73 -17.86
N MET A 367 26.14 19.50 -18.36
CA MET A 367 26.26 18.28 -17.55
C MET A 367 27.72 17.82 -17.37
N THR A 368 28.67 18.55 -17.95
CA THR A 368 30.11 18.20 -17.95
C THR A 368 30.66 17.95 -16.55
N VAL A 369 30.36 18.83 -15.59
CA VAL A 369 30.80 18.67 -14.19
C VAL A 369 30.28 17.37 -13.58
N ILE A 370 28.99 17.07 -13.76
CA ILE A 370 28.36 15.85 -13.24
C ILE A 370 28.94 14.62 -13.94
N ARG A 371 29.07 14.63 -15.26
CA ARG A 371 29.67 13.56 -16.07
C ARG A 371 31.10 13.26 -15.63
N ASP A 372 31.93 14.28 -15.51
CA ASP A 372 33.35 14.11 -15.19
C ASP A 372 33.52 13.59 -13.76
N ARG A 373 32.71 14.08 -12.80
CA ARG A 373 32.69 13.54 -11.44
C ARG A 373 32.20 12.09 -11.40
N LEU A 374 31.15 11.74 -12.14
CA LEU A 374 30.67 10.36 -12.24
C LEU A 374 31.75 9.44 -12.83
N ALA A 375 32.44 9.89 -13.88
CA ALA A 375 33.52 9.14 -14.51
C ALA A 375 34.66 8.86 -13.53
N VAL A 376 35.05 9.84 -12.72
CA VAL A 376 36.07 9.67 -11.67
C VAL A 376 35.63 8.64 -10.62
N GLU A 377 34.41 8.72 -10.11
CA GLU A 377 33.93 7.79 -9.07
C GLU A 377 33.75 6.37 -9.61
N VAL A 378 33.24 6.21 -10.84
CA VAL A 378 33.17 4.92 -11.52
C VAL A 378 34.58 4.34 -11.72
N HIS A 379 35.54 5.18 -12.14
CA HIS A 379 36.92 4.75 -12.32
C HIS A 379 37.56 4.30 -10.99
N LYS A 380 37.33 5.02 -9.89
CA LYS A 380 37.77 4.60 -8.54
C LYS A 380 37.21 3.22 -8.16
N VAL A 381 35.91 3.02 -8.37
CA VAL A 381 35.25 1.73 -8.08
C VAL A 381 35.87 0.62 -8.94
N LEU A 382 36.04 0.87 -10.24
CA LEU A 382 36.66 -0.10 -11.15
C LEU A 382 38.09 -0.46 -10.73
N CYS A 383 38.91 0.54 -10.39
CA CYS A 383 40.27 0.34 -9.90
C CYS A 383 40.29 -0.44 -8.58
N CYS A 384 39.37 -0.19 -7.66
CA CYS A 384 39.23 -0.98 -6.43
C CYS A 384 38.84 -2.44 -6.73
N PHE A 385 37.94 -2.69 -7.69
CA PHE A 385 37.60 -4.05 -8.12
C PHE A 385 38.79 -4.76 -8.77
N ILE A 386 39.53 -4.05 -9.62
CA ILE A 386 40.73 -4.58 -10.27
C ILE A 386 41.81 -4.89 -9.22
N LEU A 387 42.10 -3.98 -8.30
CA LEU A 387 43.06 -4.17 -7.21
C LEU A 387 42.64 -5.29 -6.25
N ALA A 388 41.35 -5.39 -5.90
CA ALA A 388 40.82 -6.49 -5.10
C ALA A 388 40.87 -7.83 -5.85
N GLY A 389 40.72 -7.81 -7.17
CA GLY A 389 40.97 -8.96 -8.05
C GLY A 389 42.45 -9.37 -8.01
N PHE A 390 43.37 -8.42 -8.21
CA PHE A 390 44.82 -8.66 -8.15
C PHE A 390 45.31 -9.14 -6.79
N LEU A 391 44.77 -8.62 -5.68
CA LEU A 391 45.13 -9.03 -4.32
C LEU A 391 44.52 -10.37 -3.90
N ASN A 392 43.50 -10.87 -4.60
CA ASN A 392 42.91 -12.20 -4.42
C ASN A 392 43.45 -13.24 -5.41
N ILE A 393 44.36 -12.87 -6.31
CA ILE A 393 45.09 -13.83 -7.15
C ILE A 393 46.31 -14.30 -6.35
N GLU A 394 46.25 -15.54 -5.83
CA GLU A 394 47.46 -16.22 -5.37
C GLU A 394 48.48 -16.28 -6.52
N PRO A 395 49.78 -16.03 -6.26
CA PRO A 395 50.80 -16.03 -7.30
C PRO A 395 51.01 -17.47 -7.78
N GLY A 396 50.29 -17.87 -8.81
CA GLY A 396 50.39 -19.22 -9.36
C GLY A 396 49.42 -19.61 -10.47
N ASN A 397 48.33 -18.86 -10.70
CA ASN A 397 47.42 -19.14 -11.81
C ASN A 397 47.40 -18.00 -12.83
N GLU A 398 48.02 -18.24 -13.98
CA GLU A 398 47.80 -17.49 -15.21
C GLU A 398 46.34 -17.67 -15.65
N ALA A 399 45.45 -16.88 -15.09
CA ALA A 399 44.13 -16.65 -15.67
C ALA A 399 44.25 -15.43 -16.60
N GLU A 400 44.01 -15.63 -17.89
CA GLU A 400 43.88 -14.57 -18.88
C GLU A 400 42.89 -13.51 -18.38
N VAL A 401 43.41 -12.37 -17.94
CA VAL A 401 42.61 -11.17 -17.70
C VAL A 401 42.42 -10.50 -19.05
N SER A 402 41.35 -10.86 -19.75
CA SER A 402 40.88 -10.15 -20.94
C SER A 402 40.41 -8.75 -20.52
N PHE A 403 41.29 -7.76 -20.62
CA PHE A 403 40.97 -6.35 -20.39
C PHE A 403 39.97 -5.86 -21.45
N LEU A 404 38.77 -5.46 -21.00
CA LEU A 404 37.85 -4.65 -21.79
C LEU A 404 38.56 -3.35 -22.18
N LYS A 405 38.80 -3.16 -23.49
CA LYS A 405 39.08 -1.86 -24.09
C LYS A 405 37.85 -0.98 -23.85
N TYR A 406 37.89 -0.13 -22.82
CA TYR A 406 36.93 0.95 -22.67
C TYR A 406 37.47 2.19 -23.39
N ASP A 407 36.84 2.50 -24.53
CA ASP A 407 37.06 3.73 -25.27
C ASP A 407 36.32 4.87 -24.52
N LEU A 408 37.09 5.76 -23.89
CA LEU A 408 36.58 6.86 -23.05
C LEU A 408 35.83 7.95 -23.85
N GLY A 409 35.68 7.80 -25.16
CA GLY A 409 35.04 8.77 -26.06
C GLY A 409 33.54 8.57 -26.31
N ASN A 410 32.95 7.42 -25.97
CA ASN A 410 31.53 7.12 -26.25
C ASN A 410 30.83 6.53 -25.01
N TRP A 411 30.39 7.39 -24.10
CA TRP A 411 29.44 7.00 -23.06
C TRP A 411 28.02 6.94 -23.65
N VAL A 412 27.75 5.88 -24.42
CA VAL A 412 26.38 5.38 -24.58
C VAL A 412 26.31 4.11 -23.73
N PRO A 413 25.50 4.07 -22.65
CA PRO A 413 25.18 2.80 -22.06
C PRO A 413 24.29 2.06 -23.06
N GLN A 414 24.87 1.13 -23.82
CA GLN A 414 24.08 0.08 -24.42
C GLN A 414 23.57 -0.82 -23.30
N PHE A 415 22.39 -0.47 -22.77
CA PHE A 415 21.63 -1.33 -21.87
C PHE A 415 21.15 -2.55 -22.66
N HIS A 416 22.00 -3.55 -22.80
CA HIS A 416 21.53 -4.89 -23.09
C HIS A 416 20.87 -5.44 -21.83
N THR A 417 19.56 -5.67 -21.92
CA THR A 417 18.79 -6.50 -21.00
C THR A 417 19.33 -7.94 -21.01
N THR A 418 20.41 -8.20 -20.28
CA THR A 418 20.79 -9.57 -19.95
C THR A 418 19.89 -10.08 -18.83
N LYS A 419 18.99 -10.99 -19.23
CA LYS A 419 18.24 -11.90 -18.36
C LYS A 419 19.10 -12.47 -17.24
N ASN A 420 18.52 -12.48 -16.04
CA ASN A 420 18.79 -13.38 -14.91
C ASN A 420 20.09 -14.20 -14.99
N ILE A 421 21.14 -13.71 -14.34
CA ILE A 421 22.15 -14.59 -13.76
C ILE A 421 21.84 -14.67 -12.27
N ASN A 422 21.40 -15.86 -11.85
CA ASN A 422 21.20 -16.23 -10.45
C ASN A 422 22.49 -16.00 -9.66
N CYS A 423 22.52 -14.93 -8.86
CA CYS A 423 23.48 -14.82 -7.76
C CYS A 423 23.12 -15.87 -6.70
N SER A 424 23.67 -17.06 -6.86
CA SER A 424 23.72 -18.09 -5.83
C SER A 424 24.58 -17.55 -4.68
N ARG A 425 23.96 -17.42 -3.50
CA ARG A 425 24.61 -17.04 -2.24
C ARG A 425 25.85 -17.93 -1.98
N PRO A 426 27.00 -17.38 -1.57
CA PRO A 426 28.05 -18.21 -0.99
C PRO A 426 27.52 -18.82 0.32
N ARG A 427 27.63 -20.15 0.41
CA ARG A 427 27.27 -20.96 1.58
C ARG A 427 28.01 -20.44 2.81
N LYS A 428 27.26 -20.19 3.89
CA LYS A 428 27.80 -19.95 5.23
C LYS A 428 28.77 -21.08 5.58
N ALA A 429 30.01 -20.72 5.88
CA ALA A 429 30.97 -21.64 6.47
C ALA A 429 30.46 -22.09 7.85
N ASN A 430 30.51 -23.40 8.08
CA ASN A 430 30.16 -24.04 9.34
C ASN A 430 31.07 -23.55 10.47
N PHE A 431 30.53 -22.80 11.41
CA PHE A 431 31.15 -22.60 12.72
C PHE A 431 31.00 -23.91 13.52
N GLN A 432 32.07 -24.70 13.58
CA GLN A 432 32.22 -25.75 14.59
C GLN A 432 32.44 -25.09 15.95
N THR A 433 31.44 -25.21 16.82
CA THR A 433 31.53 -24.88 18.24
C THR A 433 32.45 -25.88 18.94
N ARG A 434 33.63 -25.41 19.37
CA ARG A 434 34.49 -26.14 20.30
C ARG A 434 33.81 -26.22 21.67
N LYS A 435 33.62 -27.44 22.19
CA LYS A 435 33.27 -27.70 23.60
C LYS A 435 34.42 -27.25 24.52
N PRO A 436 34.15 -26.59 25.66
CA PRO A 436 35.16 -26.41 26.70
C PRO A 436 35.29 -27.69 27.53
N ILE A 437 36.53 -28.15 27.65
CA ILE A 437 36.97 -29.18 28.60
C ILE A 437 37.13 -28.49 29.96
N TYR A 438 36.34 -28.88 30.95
CA TYR A 438 36.62 -28.57 32.35
C TYR A 438 37.73 -29.52 32.85
N LYS A 439 38.83 -28.94 33.35
CA LYS A 439 39.78 -29.56 34.27
C LYS A 439 40.10 -28.52 35.34
N GLY A 440 39.95 -28.90 36.60
CA GLY A 440 40.19 -28.08 37.79
C GLY A 440 38.95 -28.01 38.65
#